data_AF-A0A7G2C223-F1
#
_entry.id   AF-A0A7G2C223-F1
#
_cell.length_a   1.000
_cell.length_b   1.000
_cell.length_c   1.000
_cell.angle_alpha   90.00
_cell.angle_beta   90.00
_cell.angle_gamma   90.00
#
_symmetry.space_group_name_H-M   'P 1'
#
loop_
_entity.id
_entity.type
_entity.pdbx_description
1 polymer ?
#
loop_
_entity_poly.entity_id
_entity_poly.type
_entity_poly.pdbx_seq_one_letter_code
_entity_poly.pdbx_strand_id
1 'polypeptide(L)'
;MLFEMKEYREALSHLIVLLREVRRLDDRNLLLDIHLLETKIYYAIRNTGKAKAALVSARTTANSIYCPPLSQAEIDLQSGVLHAEEYDYKTAFSYLYESFEGYHGLGDQARLARKALVYMLMAKIQTDQTDELKALLSSKNVLEYRGEDVDAIRGVADAYGQQDTHKFNLILQGLRDKTHTPNGEVDLLQDEVVRRQLEEMYDTLMERHLLRIIKPYNRVQIAYLGELLQLEERTIESRLSKLILDKRLDGIVDQRHNCLLVFDSYEKAKKEAEKKKQMEFYENAADAAGKEKILNTSLYQDALEALEGYDTLVTALFDKVGGKFDALVEENIEKRKEHRKKNERDAEDAKKKKNGEEKKVDADADKKK
;
A
#
# COMPACT_ATOMS: atom_id res chain seq x y z
N MET A 1 1.93 -38.04 6.63
CA MET A 1 1.50 -39.15 5.75
C MET A 1 0.80 -38.66 4.49
N LEU A 2 -0.52 -38.36 4.47
CA LEU A 2 -1.21 -37.96 3.22
C LEU A 2 -0.58 -36.74 2.51
N PHE A 3 -0.15 -35.75 3.30
CA PHE A 3 0.58 -34.58 2.78
C PHE A 3 1.92 -34.96 2.12
N GLU A 4 2.66 -35.90 2.71
CA GLU A 4 3.95 -36.37 2.19
C GLU A 4 3.77 -37.23 0.93
N MET A 5 2.66 -37.99 0.85
CA MET A 5 2.25 -38.75 -0.32
C MET A 5 1.70 -37.87 -1.46
N LYS A 6 1.65 -36.55 -1.27
CA LYS A 6 1.10 -35.56 -2.23
C LYS A 6 -0.40 -35.75 -2.53
N GLU A 7 -1.13 -36.42 -1.65
CA GLU A 7 -2.59 -36.64 -1.75
C GLU A 7 -3.35 -35.47 -1.11
N TYR A 8 -3.17 -34.27 -1.66
CA TYR A 8 -3.63 -33.02 -1.02
C TYR A 8 -5.15 -32.91 -0.87
N ARG A 9 -5.92 -33.49 -1.80
CA ARG A 9 -7.39 -33.44 -1.77
C ARG A 9 -7.97 -34.28 -0.63
N GLU A 10 -7.44 -35.48 -0.44
CA GLU A 10 -7.86 -36.37 0.63
C GLU A 10 -7.41 -35.82 1.99
N ALA A 11 -6.16 -35.35 2.08
CA ALA A 11 -5.63 -34.67 3.25
C ALA A 11 -6.54 -33.50 3.69
N LEU A 12 -6.99 -32.68 2.74
CA LEU A 12 -7.88 -31.55 3.02
C LEU A 12 -9.27 -32.00 3.48
N SER A 13 -9.81 -33.08 2.91
CA SER A 13 -11.11 -33.61 3.32
C SER A 13 -11.10 -34.09 4.78
N HIS A 14 -10.05 -34.81 5.18
CA HIS A 14 -9.85 -35.26 6.55
C HIS A 14 -9.57 -34.07 7.49
N LEU A 15 -8.76 -33.11 7.05
CA LEU A 15 -8.41 -31.94 7.84
C LEU A 15 -9.65 -31.08 8.17
N ILE A 16 -10.59 -30.91 7.24
CA ILE A 16 -11.84 -30.18 7.49
C ILE A 16 -12.70 -30.87 8.55
N VAL A 17 -12.75 -32.21 8.57
CA VAL A 17 -13.49 -32.96 9.59
C VAL A 17 -12.82 -32.77 10.96
N LEU A 18 -11.50 -32.98 11.01
CA LEU A 18 -10.70 -32.84 12.23
C LEU A 18 -10.80 -31.42 12.82
N LEU A 19 -10.76 -30.39 11.97
CA LEU A 19 -10.86 -29.00 12.39
C LEU A 19 -12.22 -28.69 13.06
N ARG A 20 -13.32 -29.34 12.64
CA ARG A 20 -14.62 -29.21 13.32
C ARG A 20 -14.65 -29.91 14.68
N GLU A 21 -14.00 -31.05 14.79
CA GLU A 21 -13.93 -31.84 16.02
C GLU A 21 -13.05 -31.16 17.06
N VAL A 22 -11.83 -30.74 16.69
CA VAL A 22 -10.88 -30.09 17.58
C VAL A 22 -11.38 -28.73 18.06
N ARG A 23 -12.12 -27.98 17.22
CA ARG A 23 -12.80 -26.76 17.67
C ARG A 23 -13.82 -26.99 18.80
N ARG A 24 -14.41 -28.18 18.90
CA ARG A 24 -15.33 -28.52 19.99
C ARG A 24 -14.60 -28.91 21.28
N LEU A 25 -13.35 -29.37 21.16
CA LEU A 25 -12.53 -29.82 22.29
C LEU A 25 -11.75 -28.67 22.95
N ASP A 26 -11.69 -27.49 22.34
CA ASP A 26 -10.93 -26.29 22.77
C ASP A 26 -9.43 -26.58 23.03
N ASP A 27 -8.86 -27.59 22.35
CA ASP A 27 -7.41 -27.82 22.33
C ASP A 27 -6.75 -26.88 21.32
N ARG A 28 -6.27 -25.75 21.83
CA ARG A 28 -5.68 -24.68 21.01
C ARG A 28 -4.29 -25.01 20.47
N ASN A 29 -3.53 -25.88 21.13
CA ASN A 29 -2.22 -26.30 20.61
C ASN A 29 -2.43 -27.18 19.37
N LEU A 30 -3.30 -28.19 19.47
CA LEU A 30 -3.62 -29.04 18.34
C LEU A 30 -4.28 -28.24 17.20
N LEU A 31 -5.12 -27.26 17.53
CA LEU A 31 -5.73 -26.38 16.54
C LEU A 31 -4.70 -25.55 15.76
N LEU A 32 -3.64 -25.09 16.42
CA LEU A 32 -2.53 -24.38 15.76
C LEU A 32 -1.84 -25.27 14.73
N ASP A 33 -1.48 -26.49 15.11
CA ASP A 33 -0.81 -27.45 14.23
C ASP A 33 -1.68 -27.80 13.01
N ILE A 34 -2.99 -27.92 13.21
CA ILE A 34 -3.96 -28.14 12.13
C ILE A 34 -3.99 -26.95 11.17
N HIS A 35 -4.02 -25.71 11.65
CA HIS A 35 -4.03 -24.53 10.79
C HIS A 35 -2.70 -24.34 10.04
N LEU A 36 -1.56 -24.70 10.64
CA LEU A 36 -0.27 -24.72 9.97
C LEU A 36 -0.23 -25.77 8.84
N LEU A 37 -0.75 -26.97 9.09
CA LEU A 37 -0.87 -28.02 8.08
C LEU A 37 -1.84 -27.62 6.95
N GLU A 38 -2.96 -26.97 7.30
CA GLU A 38 -3.93 -26.42 6.36
C GLU A 38 -3.27 -25.41 5.42
N THR A 39 -2.44 -24.51 5.96
CA THR A 39 -1.66 -23.53 5.19
C THR A 39 -0.76 -24.22 4.17
N LYS A 40 0.01 -25.24 4.59
CA LYS A 40 0.90 -26.01 3.72
C LYS A 40 0.16 -26.74 2.61
N ILE A 41 -1.00 -27.34 2.90
CA ILE A 41 -1.83 -28.04 1.92
C ILE A 41 -2.38 -27.06 0.87
N TYR A 42 -2.93 -25.92 1.30
CA TYR A 42 -3.44 -24.92 0.36
C TYR A 42 -2.33 -24.32 -0.50
N TYR A 43 -1.15 -24.11 0.06
CA TYR A 43 0.03 -23.68 -0.68
C TYR A 43 0.43 -24.68 -1.78
N ALA A 44 0.45 -25.98 -1.46
CA ALA A 44 0.75 -27.04 -2.41
C ALA A 44 -0.29 -27.12 -3.55
N ILE A 45 -1.57 -26.87 -3.27
CA ILE A 45 -2.66 -26.82 -4.28
C ILE A 45 -2.65 -25.49 -5.09
N ARG A 46 -1.70 -24.59 -4.84
CA ARG A 46 -1.62 -23.24 -5.45
C ARG A 46 -2.81 -22.35 -5.13
N ASN A 47 -3.43 -22.52 -3.96
CA ASN A 47 -4.47 -21.63 -3.46
C ASN A 47 -3.89 -20.68 -2.38
N THR A 48 -3.18 -19.65 -2.83
CA THR A 48 -2.52 -18.67 -1.95
C THR A 48 -3.53 -17.90 -1.08
N GLY A 49 -4.71 -17.59 -1.60
CA GLY A 49 -5.76 -16.89 -0.85
C GLY A 49 -6.24 -17.67 0.37
N LYS A 50 -6.53 -18.97 0.21
CA LYS A 50 -6.93 -19.83 1.34
C LYS A 50 -5.75 -20.16 2.26
N ALA A 51 -4.54 -20.33 1.72
CA ALA A 51 -3.34 -20.53 2.53
C ALA A 51 -3.14 -19.38 3.52
N LYS A 52 -3.31 -18.12 3.07
CA LYS A 52 -3.23 -16.96 3.97
C LYS A 52 -4.34 -16.91 5.00
N ALA A 53 -5.57 -17.23 4.62
CA ALA A 53 -6.68 -17.27 5.56
C ALA A 53 -6.44 -18.30 6.69
N ALA A 54 -5.89 -19.46 6.33
CA ALA A 54 -5.45 -20.47 7.30
C ALA A 54 -4.29 -19.97 8.17
N LEU A 55 -3.30 -19.28 7.60
CA LEU A 55 -2.18 -18.70 8.35
C LEU A 55 -2.62 -17.60 9.32
N VAL A 56 -3.56 -16.74 8.95
CA VAL A 56 -4.16 -15.74 9.86
C VAL A 56 -4.87 -16.42 11.02
N SER A 57 -5.56 -17.53 10.74
CA SER A 57 -6.18 -18.35 11.78
C SER A 57 -5.12 -18.96 12.71
N ALA A 58 -4.04 -19.52 12.16
CA ALA A 58 -2.90 -20.03 12.92
C ALA A 58 -2.30 -18.95 13.85
N ARG A 59 -2.01 -17.74 13.32
CA ARG A 59 -1.47 -16.63 14.12
C ARG A 59 -2.41 -16.18 15.23
N THR A 60 -3.71 -16.16 14.97
CA THR A 60 -4.71 -15.79 15.97
C THR A 60 -4.77 -16.82 17.09
N THR A 61 -4.73 -18.11 16.74
CA THR A 61 -4.64 -19.20 17.72
C THR A 61 -3.33 -19.13 18.50
N ALA A 62 -2.19 -18.90 17.84
CA ALA A 62 -0.88 -18.75 18.48
C ALA A 62 -0.85 -17.60 19.48
N ASN A 63 -1.46 -16.44 19.17
CA ASN A 63 -1.57 -15.31 20.10
C ASN A 63 -2.44 -15.60 21.32
N SER A 64 -3.35 -16.56 21.23
CA SER A 64 -4.25 -16.95 22.32
C SER A 64 -3.63 -17.99 23.28
N ILE A 65 -2.42 -18.46 22.97
CA ILE A 65 -1.66 -19.45 23.74
C ILE A 65 -0.25 -18.93 23.98
N TYR A 66 0.47 -19.57 24.89
CA TYR A 66 1.92 -19.41 24.95
C TYR A 66 2.55 -20.28 23.85
N CYS A 67 2.77 -19.69 22.67
CA CYS A 67 3.24 -20.41 21.49
C CYS A 67 4.63 -21.02 21.73
N PRO A 68 4.80 -22.34 21.53
CA PRO A 68 6.12 -22.96 21.59
C PRO A 68 7.07 -22.33 20.56
N PRO A 69 8.37 -22.13 20.89
CA PRO A 69 9.33 -21.51 19.97
C PRO A 69 9.42 -22.20 18.60
N LEU A 70 9.27 -23.53 18.58
CA LEU A 70 9.27 -24.32 17.35
C LEU A 70 8.08 -23.97 16.43
N SER A 71 6.88 -23.92 17.00
CA SER A 71 5.66 -23.56 16.27
C SER A 71 5.70 -22.09 15.83
N GLN A 72 6.28 -21.20 16.64
CA GLN A 72 6.49 -19.81 16.26
C GLN A 72 7.40 -19.67 15.03
N ALA A 73 8.56 -20.33 15.05
CA ALA A 73 9.48 -20.33 13.91
C ALA A 73 8.83 -20.92 12.64
N GLU A 74 7.91 -21.88 12.80
CA GLU A 74 7.15 -22.46 11.67
C GLU A 74 6.10 -21.49 11.11
N ILE A 75 5.40 -20.74 11.96
CA ILE A 75 4.49 -19.66 11.55
C ILE A 75 5.25 -18.62 10.75
N ASP A 76 6.42 -18.21 11.23
CA ASP A 76 7.26 -17.21 10.56
C ASP A 76 7.81 -17.74 9.23
N LEU A 77 8.19 -19.02 9.16
CA LEU A 77 8.59 -19.67 7.90
C LEU A 77 7.47 -19.61 6.86
N GLN A 78 6.24 -20.01 7.24
CA GLN A 78 5.09 -19.98 6.33
C GLN A 78 4.70 -18.55 5.93
N SER A 79 4.81 -17.60 6.86
CA SER A 79 4.58 -16.17 6.57
C SER A 79 5.56 -15.66 5.52
N GLY A 80 6.85 -16.00 5.67
CA GLY A 80 7.89 -15.69 4.71
C GLY A 80 7.61 -16.26 3.31
N VAL A 81 7.24 -17.53 3.23
CA VAL A 81 6.92 -18.20 1.95
C VAL A 81 5.74 -17.55 1.26
N LEU A 82 4.66 -17.25 1.99
CA LEU A 82 3.47 -16.63 1.37
C LEU A 82 3.71 -15.20 0.92
N HIS A 83 4.55 -14.42 1.62
CA HIS A 83 4.94 -13.09 1.17
C HIS A 83 5.86 -13.12 -0.05
N ALA A 84 6.74 -14.12 -0.15
CA ALA A 84 7.57 -14.31 -1.33
C ALA A 84 6.74 -14.57 -2.59
N GLU A 85 5.66 -15.36 -2.49
CA GLU A 85 4.71 -15.58 -3.61
C GLU A 85 3.92 -14.33 -4.03
N GLU A 86 3.87 -13.31 -3.18
CA GLU A 86 3.24 -12.02 -3.51
C GLU A 86 4.23 -11.00 -4.07
N TYR A 87 5.46 -11.41 -4.35
CA TYR A 87 6.55 -10.52 -4.75
C TYR A 87 6.94 -9.48 -3.68
N ASP A 88 6.52 -9.66 -2.42
CA ASP A 88 6.95 -8.84 -1.29
C ASP A 88 8.17 -9.44 -0.59
N TYR A 89 9.30 -9.36 -1.27
CA TYR A 89 10.57 -9.96 -0.84
C TYR A 89 11.17 -9.30 0.40
N LYS A 90 10.84 -8.03 0.67
CA LYS A 90 11.35 -7.31 1.84
C LYS A 90 10.70 -7.83 3.11
N THR A 91 9.37 -7.94 3.10
CA THR A 91 8.63 -8.50 4.24
C THR A 91 8.93 -9.99 4.39
N ALA A 92 9.02 -10.73 3.28
CA ALA A 92 9.39 -12.14 3.29
C ALA A 92 10.75 -12.36 3.98
N PHE A 93 11.76 -11.57 3.63
CA PHE A 93 13.08 -11.65 4.27
C PHE A 93 13.01 -11.50 5.79
N SER A 94 12.27 -10.51 6.30
CA SER A 94 12.13 -10.28 7.74
C SER A 94 11.53 -11.49 8.46
N TYR A 95 10.43 -12.06 7.95
CA TYR A 95 9.84 -13.26 8.55
C TYR A 95 10.75 -14.49 8.46
N LEU A 96 11.47 -14.67 7.35
CA LEU A 96 12.40 -15.78 7.18
C LEU A 96 13.64 -15.64 8.08
N TYR A 97 14.06 -14.42 8.37
CA TYR A 97 15.13 -14.14 9.33
C TYR A 97 14.73 -14.52 10.75
N GLU A 98 13.52 -14.12 11.21
CA GLU A 98 12.99 -14.52 12.52
C GLU A 98 12.83 -16.04 12.63
N SER A 99 12.35 -16.69 11.57
CA SER A 99 12.26 -18.15 11.49
C SER A 99 13.63 -18.83 11.60
N PHE A 100 14.64 -18.30 10.89
CA PHE A 100 16.01 -18.80 10.94
C PHE A 100 16.62 -18.67 12.34
N GLU A 101 16.53 -17.51 12.96
CA GLU A 101 17.02 -17.28 14.33
C GLU A 101 16.28 -18.16 15.35
N GLY A 102 14.97 -18.34 15.17
CA GLY A 102 14.15 -19.24 15.98
C GLY A 102 14.61 -20.70 15.90
N TYR A 103 14.90 -21.23 14.71
CA TYR A 103 15.42 -22.59 14.55
C TYR A 103 16.89 -22.73 14.97
N HIS A 104 17.71 -21.71 14.71
CA HIS A 104 19.13 -21.69 15.08
C HIS A 104 19.29 -21.69 16.61
N GLY A 105 18.53 -20.85 17.32
CA GLY A 105 18.58 -20.74 18.78
C GLY A 105 18.14 -22.01 19.52
N LEU A 106 17.38 -22.89 18.86
CA LEU A 106 16.95 -24.17 19.43
C LEU A 106 18.03 -25.27 19.35
N GLY A 107 19.06 -25.13 18.51
CA GLY A 107 20.20 -26.05 18.37
C GLY A 107 19.88 -27.42 17.73
N ASP A 108 18.80 -28.09 18.15
CA ASP A 108 18.44 -29.44 17.70
C ASP A 108 17.75 -29.46 16.32
N GLN A 109 17.40 -28.29 15.77
CA GLN A 109 16.65 -28.14 14.52
C GLN A 109 17.51 -27.65 13.34
N ALA A 110 18.76 -28.12 13.26
CA ALA A 110 19.71 -27.69 12.24
C ALA A 110 19.20 -27.85 10.79
N ARG A 111 18.40 -28.87 10.50
CA ARG A 111 17.79 -29.09 9.18
C ARG A 111 16.75 -28.02 8.82
N LEU A 112 15.90 -27.64 9.77
CA LEU A 112 14.90 -26.59 9.57
C LEU A 112 15.55 -25.22 9.50
N ALA A 113 16.60 -24.97 10.30
CA ALA A 113 17.40 -23.76 10.21
C ALA A 113 18.07 -23.63 8.83
N ARG A 114 18.70 -24.69 8.30
CA ARG A 114 19.27 -24.72 6.94
C ARG A 114 18.20 -24.42 5.88
N LYS A 115 16.99 -24.97 6.04
CA LYS A 115 15.86 -24.70 5.14
C LYS A 115 15.42 -23.23 5.18
N ALA A 116 15.22 -22.66 6.36
CA ALA A 116 14.87 -21.26 6.55
C ALA A 116 15.96 -20.32 5.98
N LEU A 117 17.24 -20.68 6.17
CA LEU A 117 18.39 -19.96 5.60
C LEU A 117 18.35 -19.92 4.08
N VAL A 118 18.09 -21.06 3.42
CA VAL A 118 17.97 -21.12 1.95
C VAL A 118 16.86 -20.18 1.47
N TYR A 119 15.69 -20.22 2.09
CA TYR A 119 14.57 -19.36 1.73
C TYR A 119 14.92 -17.88 1.94
N MET A 120 15.53 -17.56 3.08
CA MET A 120 15.95 -16.20 3.42
C MET A 120 16.92 -15.64 2.38
N LEU A 121 17.92 -16.44 1.97
CA LEU A 121 18.89 -16.04 0.95
C LEU A 121 18.22 -15.82 -0.41
N MET A 122 17.30 -16.70 -0.80
CA MET A 122 16.54 -16.54 -2.06
C MET A 122 15.71 -15.26 -2.06
N ALA A 123 14.97 -14.98 -0.99
CA ALA A 123 14.23 -13.74 -0.84
C ALA A 123 15.16 -12.52 -0.90
N LYS A 124 16.34 -12.59 -0.26
CA LYS A 124 17.32 -11.49 -0.28
C LYS A 124 17.93 -11.25 -1.66
N ILE A 125 18.16 -12.29 -2.46
CA ILE A 125 18.66 -12.15 -3.84
C ILE A 125 17.67 -11.33 -4.69
N GLN A 126 16.37 -11.51 -4.47
CA GLN A 126 15.32 -10.82 -5.23
C GLN A 126 15.04 -9.39 -4.78
N THR A 127 15.59 -8.92 -3.64
CA THR A 127 15.47 -7.50 -3.24
C THR A 127 16.44 -6.58 -3.99
N ASP A 128 17.30 -7.10 -4.87
CA ASP A 128 18.30 -6.37 -5.66
C ASP A 128 19.34 -5.58 -4.85
N GLN A 129 19.48 -5.88 -3.57
CA GLN A 129 20.44 -5.24 -2.67
C GLN A 129 21.74 -6.05 -2.61
N THR A 130 22.58 -5.94 -3.64
CA THR A 130 23.81 -6.75 -3.77
C THR A 130 24.80 -6.57 -2.62
N ASP A 131 24.89 -5.38 -2.05
CA ASP A 131 25.84 -5.09 -0.97
C ASP A 131 25.39 -5.70 0.36
N GLU A 132 24.10 -5.59 0.68
CA GLU A 132 23.51 -6.23 1.86
C GLU A 132 23.56 -7.75 1.75
N LEU A 133 23.38 -8.30 0.55
CA LEU A 133 23.52 -9.74 0.31
C LEU A 133 24.95 -10.24 0.56
N LYS A 134 25.98 -9.51 0.09
CA LYS A 134 27.38 -9.87 0.37
C LYS A 134 27.71 -9.80 1.85
N ALA A 135 27.20 -8.79 2.55
CA ALA A 135 27.34 -8.69 4.00
C ALA A 135 26.66 -9.86 4.72
N LEU A 136 25.45 -10.24 4.30
CA LEU A 136 24.71 -11.37 4.85
C LEU A 136 25.44 -12.71 4.64
N LEU A 137 25.96 -12.96 3.43
CA LEU A 137 26.71 -14.18 3.10
C LEU A 137 28.02 -14.31 3.89
N SER A 138 28.57 -13.17 4.34
CA SER A 138 29.79 -13.11 5.16
C SER A 138 29.50 -13.17 6.66
N SER A 139 28.23 -13.21 7.07
CA SER A 139 27.82 -13.27 8.47
C SER A 139 28.23 -14.60 9.12
N LYS A 140 28.67 -14.53 10.38
CA LYS A 140 29.12 -15.71 11.16
C LYS A 140 28.02 -16.79 11.24
N ASN A 141 26.78 -16.38 11.47
CA ASN A 141 25.63 -17.30 11.62
C ASN A 141 25.37 -18.06 10.31
N VAL A 142 25.57 -17.41 9.15
CA VAL A 142 25.39 -18.04 7.83
C VAL A 142 26.57 -18.96 7.49
N LEU A 143 27.79 -18.59 7.87
CA LEU A 143 28.99 -19.39 7.62
C LEU A 143 29.06 -20.69 8.43
N GLU A 144 28.31 -20.78 9.53
CA GLU A 144 28.15 -21.99 10.34
C GLU A 144 27.43 -23.10 9.57
N TYR A 145 26.46 -22.73 8.74
CA TYR A 145 25.72 -23.67 7.89
C TYR A 145 26.46 -23.89 6.57
N ARG A 146 27.19 -25.01 6.50
CA ARG A 146 27.83 -25.49 5.26
C ARG A 146 26.99 -26.59 4.62
N GLY A 147 26.97 -26.61 3.29
CA GLY A 147 26.30 -27.64 2.51
C GLY A 147 26.16 -27.24 1.05
N GLU A 148 25.98 -28.25 0.19
CA GLU A 148 25.86 -28.04 -1.26
C GLU A 148 24.72 -27.07 -1.59
N ASP A 149 23.62 -27.14 -0.84
CA ASP A 149 22.46 -26.24 -0.89
C ASP A 149 22.84 -24.77 -0.81
N VAL A 150 23.60 -24.41 0.22
CA VAL A 150 23.97 -23.02 0.50
C VAL A 150 24.97 -22.53 -0.54
N ASP A 151 25.88 -23.40 -0.98
CA ASP A 151 26.86 -23.09 -2.01
C ASP A 151 26.20 -22.91 -3.38
N ALA A 152 25.16 -23.69 -3.69
CA ALA A 152 24.35 -23.50 -4.90
C ALA A 152 23.63 -22.14 -4.87
N ILE A 153 23.02 -21.76 -3.74
CA ILE A 153 22.36 -20.46 -3.60
C ILE A 153 23.36 -19.30 -3.66
N ARG A 154 24.58 -19.47 -3.12
CA ARG A 154 25.68 -18.51 -3.33
C ARG A 154 26.05 -18.35 -4.80
N GLY A 155 26.16 -19.46 -5.53
CA GLY A 155 26.36 -19.42 -6.97
C GLY A 155 25.22 -18.70 -7.70
N VAL A 156 23.98 -18.93 -7.27
CA VAL A 156 22.79 -18.25 -7.82
C VAL A 156 22.88 -16.74 -7.55
N ALA A 157 23.27 -16.32 -6.35
CA ALA A 157 23.50 -14.92 -6.01
C ALA A 157 24.55 -14.26 -6.91
N ASP A 158 25.66 -14.97 -7.17
CA ASP A 158 26.72 -14.48 -8.06
C ASP A 158 26.25 -14.34 -9.52
N ALA A 159 25.50 -15.33 -10.03
CA ALA A 159 24.90 -15.29 -11.36
C ALA A 159 23.90 -14.13 -11.48
N TYR A 160 23.12 -13.88 -10.44
CA TYR A 160 22.19 -12.76 -10.33
C TYR A 160 22.89 -11.41 -10.35
N GLY A 161 23.96 -11.26 -9.55
CA GLY A 161 24.74 -10.03 -9.47
C GLY A 161 25.44 -9.69 -10.79
N GLN A 162 25.85 -10.70 -11.55
CA GLN A 162 26.49 -10.52 -12.85
C GLN A 162 25.51 -10.46 -14.03
N GLN A 163 24.22 -10.68 -13.78
CA GLN A 163 23.18 -10.78 -14.81
C GLN A 163 23.57 -11.78 -15.91
N ASP A 164 24.02 -12.96 -15.49
CA ASP A 164 24.54 -14.00 -16.38
C ASP A 164 23.71 -15.27 -16.25
N THR A 165 22.90 -15.53 -17.28
CA THR A 165 22.03 -16.71 -17.35
C THR A 165 22.81 -18.00 -17.56
N HIS A 166 24.00 -17.95 -18.17
CA HIS A 166 24.81 -19.15 -18.41
C HIS A 166 25.30 -19.75 -17.10
N LYS A 167 25.76 -18.90 -16.18
CA LYS A 167 26.15 -19.32 -14.81
C LYS A 167 24.99 -19.94 -14.05
N PHE A 168 23.81 -19.33 -14.16
CA PHE A 168 22.60 -19.87 -13.54
C PHE A 168 22.25 -21.26 -14.09
N ASN A 169 22.32 -21.45 -15.41
CA ASN A 169 22.09 -22.75 -16.06
C ASN A 169 23.08 -23.82 -15.62
N LEU A 170 24.36 -23.49 -15.48
CA LEU A 170 25.40 -24.41 -15.00
C LEU A 170 25.12 -24.89 -13.58
N ILE A 171 24.67 -23.98 -12.70
CA ILE A 171 24.30 -24.32 -11.32
C ILE A 171 23.09 -25.25 -11.31
N LEU A 172 22.06 -24.93 -12.10
CA LEU A 172 20.88 -25.80 -12.22
C LEU A 172 21.21 -27.18 -12.78
N GLN A 173 22.09 -27.28 -13.78
CA GLN A 173 22.57 -28.56 -14.31
C GLN A 173 23.30 -29.37 -13.24
N GLY A 174 24.21 -28.74 -12.50
CA GLY A 174 24.92 -29.37 -11.39
C GLY A 174 23.99 -29.87 -10.28
N LEU A 175 22.88 -29.18 -10.02
CA LEU A 175 21.86 -29.64 -9.08
C LEU A 175 21.05 -30.83 -9.62
N ARG A 176 20.74 -30.86 -10.93
CA ARG A 176 19.96 -31.93 -11.57
C ARG A 176 20.74 -33.23 -11.75
N ASP A 177 22.02 -33.14 -12.10
CA ASP A 177 22.88 -34.31 -12.32
C ASP A 177 23.16 -35.07 -11.02
N LYS A 178 23.04 -34.39 -9.87
CA LYS A 178 23.28 -34.94 -8.53
C LYS A 178 22.03 -35.50 -7.85
N THR A 179 20.90 -35.59 -8.56
CA THR A 179 19.62 -36.17 -8.07
C THR A 179 19.69 -37.64 -7.62
N HIS A 180 20.89 -38.25 -7.62
CA HIS A 180 21.18 -39.61 -7.17
C HIS A 180 22.30 -39.67 -6.12
N THR A 181 22.36 -38.71 -5.19
CA THR A 181 23.26 -38.83 -4.03
C THR A 181 22.67 -39.77 -2.97
N PRO A 182 23.39 -40.83 -2.55
CA PRO A 182 22.93 -41.79 -1.54
C PRO A 182 22.99 -41.26 -0.10
N ASN A 183 23.32 -39.98 0.10
CA ASN A 183 23.70 -39.40 1.39
C ASN A 183 22.61 -38.57 2.06
N GLY A 184 21.31 -38.85 1.86
CA GLY A 184 20.22 -38.27 2.68
C GLY A 184 20.15 -36.74 2.80
N GLU A 185 20.93 -35.99 2.02
CA GLU A 185 20.84 -34.52 1.94
C GLU A 185 19.54 -34.16 1.20
N VAL A 186 18.90 -33.09 1.66
CA VAL A 186 17.65 -32.60 1.08
C VAL A 186 17.97 -32.09 -0.31
N ASP A 187 17.50 -32.80 -1.34
CA ASP A 187 17.58 -32.34 -2.72
C ASP A 187 16.83 -31.01 -2.83
N LEU A 188 17.57 -29.93 -3.13
CA LEU A 188 17.03 -28.58 -3.29
C LEU A 188 15.86 -28.54 -4.26
N LEU A 189 15.90 -29.40 -5.29
CA LEU A 189 14.88 -29.45 -6.34
C LEU A 189 13.65 -30.26 -5.95
N GLN A 190 13.72 -31.07 -4.88
CA GLN A 190 12.55 -31.73 -4.31
C GLN A 190 11.66 -30.76 -3.53
N ASP A 191 12.23 -29.67 -3.01
CA ASP A 191 11.45 -28.65 -2.32
C ASP A 191 10.62 -27.83 -3.32
N GLU A 192 9.31 -27.86 -3.14
CA GLU A 192 8.38 -27.15 -4.00
C GLU A 192 8.56 -25.64 -3.94
N VAL A 193 8.87 -25.08 -2.78
CA VAL A 193 9.05 -23.62 -2.60
C VAL A 193 10.29 -23.17 -3.36
N VAL A 194 11.41 -23.87 -3.17
CA VAL A 194 12.69 -23.55 -3.84
C VAL A 194 12.52 -23.63 -5.35
N ARG A 195 11.89 -24.70 -5.85
CA ARG A 195 11.69 -24.87 -7.29
C ARG A 195 10.86 -23.74 -7.91
N ARG A 196 9.73 -23.38 -7.28
CA ARG A 196 8.89 -22.27 -7.75
C ARG A 196 9.68 -20.96 -7.78
N GLN A 197 10.42 -20.68 -6.70
CA GLN A 197 11.18 -19.45 -6.60
C GLN A 197 12.35 -19.40 -7.59
N LEU A 198 13.05 -20.52 -7.82
CA LEU A 198 14.11 -20.61 -8.83
C LEU A 198 13.58 -20.42 -10.25
N GLU A 199 12.39 -20.95 -10.57
CA GLU A 199 11.74 -20.74 -11.87
C GLU A 199 11.45 -19.25 -12.11
N GLU A 200 10.89 -18.56 -11.11
CA GLU A 200 10.62 -17.11 -11.19
C GLU A 200 11.91 -16.29 -11.26
N MET A 201 12.91 -16.69 -10.48
CA MET A 201 14.22 -16.05 -10.50
C MET A 201 14.88 -16.18 -11.87
N TYR A 202 14.78 -17.36 -12.49
CA TYR A 202 15.31 -17.57 -13.83
C TYR A 202 14.67 -16.64 -14.86
N ASP A 203 13.34 -16.51 -14.84
CA ASP A 203 12.64 -15.63 -15.77
C ASP A 203 13.04 -14.16 -15.58
N THR A 204 13.13 -13.70 -14.33
CA THR A 204 13.57 -12.34 -14.00
C THR A 204 15.02 -12.09 -14.44
N LEU A 205 15.92 -13.04 -14.20
CA LEU A 205 17.32 -12.96 -14.61
C LEU A 205 17.47 -12.94 -16.12
N MET A 206 16.71 -13.79 -16.82
CA MET A 206 16.71 -13.85 -18.28
C MET A 206 16.34 -12.50 -18.89
N GLU A 207 15.28 -11.88 -18.39
CA GLU A 207 14.84 -10.57 -18.86
C GLU A 207 15.92 -9.50 -18.63
N ARG A 208 16.57 -9.50 -17.46
CA ARG A 208 17.67 -8.56 -17.16
C ARG A 208 18.87 -8.78 -18.06
N HIS A 209 19.25 -10.03 -18.28
CA HIS A 209 20.36 -10.38 -19.16
C HIS A 209 20.07 -9.94 -20.60
N LEU A 210 18.85 -10.17 -21.08
CA LEU A 210 18.40 -9.76 -22.40
C LEU A 210 18.44 -8.22 -22.55
N LEU A 211 17.92 -7.47 -21.57
CA LEU A 211 17.99 -6.01 -21.55
C LEU A 211 19.45 -5.50 -21.54
N ARG A 212 20.34 -6.15 -20.78
CA ARG A 212 21.77 -5.81 -20.72
C ARG A 212 22.45 -5.99 -22.07
N ILE A 213 22.17 -7.10 -22.76
CA ILE A 213 22.73 -7.42 -24.08
C ILE A 213 22.23 -6.45 -25.15
N ILE A 214 20.96 -6.05 -25.09
CA ILE A 214 20.31 -5.22 -26.11
C ILE A 214 20.67 -3.73 -25.96
N LYS A 215 20.92 -3.27 -24.73
CA LYS A 215 21.20 -1.86 -24.39
C LYS A 215 22.19 -1.12 -25.32
N PRO A 216 23.31 -1.69 -25.79
CA PRO A 216 24.24 -0.99 -26.67
C PRO A 216 23.82 -0.93 -28.16
N TYR A 217 22.73 -1.57 -28.56
CA TYR A 217 22.33 -1.69 -29.97
C TYR A 217 21.00 -1.00 -30.27
N ASN A 218 20.96 -0.23 -31.36
CA ASN A 218 19.71 0.34 -31.89
C ASN A 218 18.95 -0.66 -32.79
N ARG A 219 19.70 -1.57 -33.42
CA ARG A 219 19.17 -2.66 -34.22
C ARG A 219 20.03 -3.90 -33.97
N VAL A 220 19.40 -5.02 -33.63
CA VAL A 220 20.10 -6.29 -33.37
C VAL A 220 19.38 -7.45 -34.05
N GLN A 221 20.14 -8.38 -34.62
CA GLN A 221 19.57 -9.59 -35.23
C GLN A 221 19.20 -10.60 -34.13
N ILE A 222 18.04 -11.25 -34.27
CA ILE A 222 17.57 -12.26 -33.30
C ILE A 222 18.49 -13.49 -33.33
N ALA A 223 19.02 -13.86 -34.50
CA ALA A 223 20.00 -14.94 -34.65
C ALA A 223 21.25 -14.71 -33.80
N TYR A 224 21.79 -13.49 -33.81
CA TYR A 224 22.95 -13.11 -32.99
C TYR A 224 22.65 -13.20 -31.48
N LEU A 225 21.44 -12.81 -31.06
CA LEU A 225 21.00 -13.00 -29.67
C LEU A 225 20.87 -14.49 -29.32
N GLY A 226 20.42 -15.32 -30.28
CA GLY A 226 20.35 -16.78 -30.20
C GLY A 226 21.68 -17.42 -29.88
N GLU A 227 22.71 -17.06 -30.64
CA GLU A 227 24.07 -17.57 -30.43
C GLU A 227 24.63 -17.12 -29.07
N LEU A 228 24.42 -15.86 -28.69
CA LEU A 228 24.96 -15.30 -27.45
C LEU A 228 24.30 -15.87 -26.18
N LEU A 229 22.99 -16.13 -26.24
CA LEU A 229 22.21 -16.68 -25.13
C LEU A 229 22.12 -18.21 -25.16
N GLN A 230 22.58 -18.86 -26.24
CA GLN A 230 22.44 -20.30 -26.47
C GLN A 230 20.97 -20.77 -26.39
N LEU A 231 20.06 -19.99 -26.98
CA LEU A 231 18.63 -20.27 -27.01
C LEU A 231 18.11 -20.26 -28.45
N GLU A 232 17.04 -21.00 -28.70
CA GLU A 232 16.36 -20.98 -29.99
C GLU A 232 15.77 -19.59 -30.29
N GLU A 233 15.92 -19.13 -31.54
CA GLU A 233 15.43 -17.83 -32.00
C GLU A 233 13.94 -17.60 -31.68
N ARG A 234 13.11 -18.64 -31.82
CA ARG A 234 11.66 -18.57 -31.49
C ARG A 234 11.41 -18.24 -30.02
N THR A 235 12.22 -18.80 -29.13
CA THR A 235 12.09 -18.57 -27.68
C THR A 235 12.50 -17.13 -27.35
N ILE A 236 13.56 -16.63 -27.98
CA ILE A 236 14.02 -15.25 -27.81
C ILE A 236 12.98 -14.28 -28.37
N GLU A 237 12.45 -14.52 -29.56
CA GLU A 237 11.40 -13.70 -30.17
C GLU A 237 10.19 -13.61 -29.23
N SER A 238 9.69 -14.75 -28.74
CA SER A 238 8.55 -14.77 -27.81
C SER A 238 8.82 -13.97 -26.53
N ARG A 239 10.04 -14.06 -25.97
CA ARG A 239 10.43 -13.30 -24.77
C ARG A 239 10.57 -11.80 -25.06
N LEU A 240 11.13 -11.42 -26.21
CA LEU A 240 11.20 -10.03 -26.65
C LEU A 240 9.81 -9.43 -26.86
N SER A 241 8.90 -10.16 -27.51
CA SER A 241 7.52 -9.74 -27.67
C SER A 241 6.84 -9.51 -26.34
N LYS A 242 7.04 -10.41 -25.35
CA LYS A 242 6.51 -10.24 -23.99
C LYS A 242 7.05 -8.97 -23.33
N LEU A 243 8.37 -8.71 -23.40
CA LEU A 243 8.98 -7.51 -22.83
C LEU A 243 8.48 -6.20 -23.46
N ILE A 244 8.19 -6.21 -24.76
CA ILE A 244 7.61 -5.07 -25.47
C ILE A 244 6.15 -4.85 -25.02
N LEU A 245 5.36 -5.92 -24.92
CA LEU A 245 3.97 -5.87 -24.43
C LEU A 245 3.88 -5.36 -22.99
N ASP A 246 4.80 -5.82 -22.13
CA ASP A 246 4.92 -5.40 -20.73
C ASP A 246 5.50 -3.98 -20.58
N LYS A 247 5.82 -3.29 -21.69
CA LYS A 247 6.41 -1.94 -21.74
C LYS A 247 7.75 -1.82 -21.02
N ARG A 248 8.47 -2.93 -20.86
CA ARG A 248 9.80 -2.97 -20.24
C ARG A 248 10.92 -2.73 -21.26
N LEU A 249 10.64 -3.01 -22.53
CA LEU A 249 11.53 -2.73 -23.65
C LEU A 249 10.79 -1.85 -24.66
N ASP A 250 11.32 -0.65 -24.91
CA ASP A 250 10.84 0.21 -25.98
C ASP A 250 11.44 -0.25 -27.31
N GLY A 251 10.69 -1.03 -28.08
CA GLY A 251 11.16 -1.54 -29.36
C GLY A 251 10.07 -2.21 -30.18
N ILE A 252 10.44 -2.62 -31.39
CA ILE A 252 9.58 -3.42 -32.28
C ILE A 252 10.39 -4.57 -32.87
N VAL A 253 9.76 -5.73 -32.96
CA VAL A 253 10.33 -6.91 -33.64
C VAL A 253 9.93 -6.86 -35.11
N ASP A 254 10.93 -6.80 -36.00
CA ASP A 254 10.76 -6.95 -37.44
C ASP A 254 10.96 -8.42 -37.84
N GLN A 255 9.85 -9.12 -38.04
CA GLN A 255 9.81 -10.52 -38.43
C GLN A 255 10.27 -10.77 -39.87
N ARG A 256 10.26 -9.77 -40.77
CA ARG A 256 10.72 -9.98 -42.15
C ARG A 256 12.24 -10.05 -42.22
N HIS A 257 12.92 -9.28 -41.39
CA HIS A 257 14.38 -9.20 -41.35
C HIS A 257 14.98 -9.89 -40.12
N ASN A 258 14.18 -10.57 -39.29
CA ASN A 258 14.58 -11.19 -38.01
C ASN A 258 15.44 -10.26 -37.15
N CYS A 259 15.00 -9.01 -37.00
CA CYS A 259 15.71 -7.96 -36.28
C CYS A 259 14.82 -7.35 -35.19
N LEU A 260 15.41 -7.03 -34.05
CA LEU A 260 14.83 -6.15 -33.05
C LEU A 260 15.31 -4.71 -33.32
N LEU A 261 14.37 -3.78 -33.41
CA LEU A 261 14.62 -2.34 -33.45
C LEU A 261 14.31 -1.76 -32.07
N VAL A 262 15.30 -1.11 -31.46
CA VAL A 262 15.18 -0.49 -30.14
C VAL A 262 15.00 1.01 -30.35
N PHE A 263 14.00 1.59 -29.68
CA PHE A 263 13.76 3.02 -29.74
C PHE A 263 14.51 3.72 -28.60
N ASP A 264 15.21 4.80 -28.92
CA ASP A 264 15.91 5.58 -27.92
C ASP A 264 14.93 6.31 -27.00
N SER A 265 15.07 6.09 -25.70
CA SER A 265 14.33 6.83 -24.67
C SER A 265 14.63 8.34 -24.72
N TYR A 266 15.78 8.72 -25.26
CA TYR A 266 16.18 10.12 -25.48
C TYR A 266 15.28 10.84 -26.48
N GLU A 267 14.86 10.20 -27.58
CA GLU A 267 13.93 10.83 -28.53
C GLU A 267 12.56 11.06 -27.90
N LYS A 268 12.12 10.15 -27.04
CA LYS A 268 10.85 10.24 -26.31
C LYS A 268 10.90 11.38 -25.29
N ALA A 269 11.97 11.44 -24.48
CA ALA A 269 12.20 12.53 -23.52
C ALA A 269 12.37 13.90 -24.21
N LYS A 270 13.02 13.94 -25.38
CA LYS A 270 13.12 15.16 -26.19
C LYS A 270 11.77 15.60 -26.73
N LYS A 271 10.97 14.69 -27.28
CA LYS A 271 9.60 14.97 -27.76
C LYS A 271 8.65 15.39 -26.63
N GLU A 272 8.79 14.80 -25.44
CA GLU A 272 8.01 15.19 -24.25
C GLU A 272 8.45 16.56 -23.71
N ALA A 273 9.76 16.84 -23.67
CA ALA A 273 10.28 18.14 -23.29
C ALA A 273 9.88 19.24 -24.29
N GLU A 274 9.88 18.94 -25.59
CA GLU A 274 9.39 19.84 -26.64
C GLU A 274 7.89 20.09 -26.49
N LYS A 275 7.07 19.05 -26.27
CA LYS A 275 5.63 19.21 -25.99
C LYS A 275 5.38 20.03 -24.73
N LYS A 276 6.15 19.83 -23.67
CA LYS A 276 6.00 20.57 -22.41
C LYS A 276 6.33 22.04 -22.60
N LYS A 277 7.43 22.35 -23.29
CA LYS A 277 7.78 23.73 -23.69
C LYS A 277 6.71 24.37 -24.57
N GLN A 278 6.11 23.60 -25.48
CA GLN A 278 5.05 24.09 -26.35
C GLN A 278 3.77 24.40 -25.56
N MET A 279 3.39 23.54 -24.62
CA MET A 279 2.26 23.77 -23.70
C MET A 279 2.49 24.98 -22.80
N GLU A 280 3.68 25.09 -22.18
CA GLU A 280 4.06 26.25 -21.37
C GLU A 280 4.05 27.56 -22.19
N PHE A 281 4.43 27.51 -23.47
CA PHE A 281 4.34 28.66 -24.37
C PHE A 281 2.89 29.10 -24.61
N TYR A 282 1.97 28.16 -24.87
CA TYR A 282 0.55 28.48 -25.07
C TYR A 282 -0.14 28.96 -23.79
N GLU A 283 0.21 28.40 -22.63
CA GLU A 283 -0.32 28.83 -21.32
C GLU A 283 0.12 30.27 -20.99
N ASN A 284 1.40 30.57 -21.16
CA ASN A 284 1.93 31.93 -20.99
C ASN A 284 1.33 32.93 -21.99
N ALA A 285 1.06 32.52 -23.24
CA ALA A 285 0.40 33.36 -24.23
C ALA A 285 -1.08 33.60 -23.89
N ALA A 286 -1.78 32.62 -23.33
CA ALA A 286 -3.15 32.77 -22.84
C ALA A 286 -3.21 33.73 -21.64
N ASP A 287 -2.26 33.64 -20.71
CA ASP A 287 -2.14 34.57 -19.57
C ASP A 287 -1.79 36.00 -20.01
N ALA A 288 -0.93 36.16 -21.03
CA ALA A 288 -0.64 37.47 -21.61
C ALA A 288 -1.87 38.09 -22.30
N ALA A 289 -2.62 37.30 -23.07
CA ALA A 289 -3.86 37.75 -23.71
C ALA A 289 -4.99 38.04 -22.70
N GLY A 290 -4.99 37.36 -21.55
CA GLY A 290 -5.89 37.64 -20.43
C GLY A 290 -5.58 38.97 -19.73
N LYS A 291 -4.31 39.39 -19.70
CA LYS A 291 -3.86 40.66 -19.12
C LYS A 291 -4.10 41.87 -20.03
N GLU A 292 -4.05 41.71 -21.35
CA GLU A 292 -4.28 42.83 -22.29
C GLU A 292 -5.75 43.27 -22.44
N LYS A 293 -6.72 42.52 -21.90
CA LYS A 293 -8.15 42.90 -21.96
C LYS A 293 -8.63 43.81 -20.83
N ILE A 294 -7.77 44.14 -19.87
CA ILE A 294 -8.09 45.16 -18.86
C ILE A 294 -7.34 46.44 -19.25
N LEU A 295 -7.81 47.09 -20.31
CA LEU A 295 -7.56 48.51 -20.50
C LEU A 295 -8.31 49.24 -19.38
N ASN A 296 -7.64 49.44 -18.24
CA ASN A 296 -8.09 50.36 -17.20
C ASN A 296 -8.15 51.75 -17.81
N THR A 297 -9.32 52.13 -18.30
CA THR A 297 -9.62 53.54 -18.61
C THR A 297 -9.65 54.29 -17.28
N SER A 298 -9.08 55.50 -17.21
CA SER A 298 -9.03 56.27 -15.95
C SER A 298 -10.44 56.48 -15.35
N LEU A 299 -11.46 56.46 -16.21
CA LEU A 299 -12.87 56.52 -15.83
C LEU A 299 -13.31 55.37 -14.89
N TYR A 300 -12.77 54.16 -15.04
CA TYR A 300 -13.12 53.04 -14.16
C TYR A 300 -12.50 53.19 -12.77
N GLN A 301 -11.29 53.76 -12.72
CA GLN A 301 -10.59 54.05 -11.47
C GLN A 301 -11.23 55.22 -10.72
N ASP A 302 -11.61 56.29 -11.43
CA ASP A 302 -12.35 57.42 -10.86
C ASP A 302 -13.74 56.99 -10.35
N ALA A 303 -14.40 56.03 -11.03
CA ALA A 303 -15.68 55.49 -10.59
C ALA A 303 -15.57 54.65 -9.30
N LEU A 304 -14.45 53.94 -9.10
CA LEU A 304 -14.17 53.18 -7.88
C LEU A 304 -13.90 54.11 -6.69
N GLU A 305 -13.07 55.15 -6.86
CA GLU A 305 -12.85 56.15 -5.81
C GLU A 305 -14.13 56.90 -5.45
N ALA A 306 -14.98 57.23 -6.43
CA ALA A 306 -16.28 57.85 -6.17
C ALA A 306 -17.22 56.91 -5.39
N LEU A 307 -17.16 55.60 -5.63
CA LEU A 307 -17.95 54.61 -4.88
C LEU A 307 -17.50 54.51 -3.42
N GLU A 308 -16.19 54.48 -3.18
CA GLU A 308 -15.61 54.45 -1.83
C GLU A 308 -15.92 55.74 -1.04
N GLY A 309 -15.90 56.90 -1.72
CA GLY A 309 -16.34 58.17 -1.16
C GLY A 309 -17.84 58.18 -0.81
N TYR A 310 -18.67 57.48 -1.58
CA TYR A 310 -20.09 57.34 -1.28
C TYR A 310 -20.34 56.46 -0.06
N ASP A 311 -19.62 55.34 0.06
CA ASP A 311 -19.76 54.42 1.18
C ASP A 311 -19.37 55.05 2.52
N THR A 312 -18.30 55.86 2.51
CA THR A 312 -17.90 56.65 3.69
C THR A 312 -18.91 57.74 4.05
N LEU A 313 -19.50 58.43 3.06
CA LEU A 313 -20.57 59.42 3.30
C LEU A 313 -21.84 58.77 3.84
N VAL A 314 -22.23 57.62 3.30
CA VAL A 314 -23.39 56.84 3.75
C VAL A 314 -23.18 56.39 5.19
N THR A 315 -21.99 55.88 5.52
CA THR A 315 -21.64 55.48 6.89
C THR A 315 -21.70 56.68 7.86
N ALA A 316 -21.12 57.82 7.47
CA ALA A 316 -21.17 59.05 8.29
C ALA A 316 -22.60 59.60 8.45
N LEU A 317 -23.47 59.44 7.44
CA LEU A 317 -24.90 59.79 7.52
C LEU A 317 -25.64 58.86 8.48
N PHE A 318 -25.37 57.54 8.42
CA PHE A 318 -25.96 56.56 9.33
C PHE A 318 -25.52 56.81 10.78
N ASP A 319 -24.25 57.14 11.03
CA ASP A 319 -23.77 57.49 12.37
C ASP A 319 -24.44 58.76 12.92
N LYS A 320 -24.66 59.76 12.07
CA LYS A 320 -25.30 61.02 12.46
C LYS A 320 -26.82 60.90 12.67
N VAL A 321 -27.46 59.96 11.99
CA VAL A 321 -28.87 59.59 12.20
C VAL A 321 -29.02 58.71 13.44
N GLY A 322 -28.09 57.77 13.67
CA GLY A 322 -28.02 56.94 14.87
C GLY A 322 -27.92 57.79 16.14
N GLY A 323 -27.01 58.77 16.17
CA GLY A 323 -26.87 59.67 17.33
C GLY A 323 -28.08 60.55 17.63
N LYS A 324 -28.93 60.86 16.63
CA LYS A 324 -30.20 61.57 16.85
C LYS A 324 -31.34 60.65 17.26
N PHE A 325 -31.31 59.39 16.85
CA PHE A 325 -32.30 58.38 17.22
C PHE A 325 -32.14 57.99 18.70
N ASP A 326 -30.91 57.83 19.19
CA ASP A 326 -30.65 57.49 20.59
C ASP A 326 -31.13 58.59 21.56
N ALA A 327 -30.89 59.87 21.23
CA ALA A 327 -31.40 60.99 22.02
C ALA A 327 -32.94 61.04 22.06
N LEU A 328 -33.60 60.72 20.94
CA LEU A 328 -35.07 60.68 20.85
C LEU A 328 -35.66 59.47 21.60
N VAL A 329 -34.92 58.37 21.69
CA VAL A 329 -35.28 57.17 22.45
C VAL A 329 -35.16 57.45 23.95
N GLU A 330 -34.09 58.11 24.40
CA GLU A 330 -33.94 58.52 25.80
C GLU A 330 -35.04 59.49 26.24
N GLU A 331 -35.33 60.53 25.43
CA GLU A 331 -36.40 61.49 25.72
C GLU A 331 -37.79 60.80 25.81
N ASN A 332 -38.04 59.81 24.94
CA ASN A 332 -39.29 59.04 24.99
C ASN A 332 -39.37 58.09 26.19
N ILE A 333 -38.25 57.53 26.64
CA ILE A 333 -38.21 56.69 27.85
C ILE A 333 -38.48 57.55 29.09
N GLU A 334 -37.94 58.77 29.16
CA GLU A 334 -38.22 59.71 30.25
C GLU A 334 -39.69 60.13 30.28
N LYS A 335 -40.27 60.53 29.14
CA LYS A 335 -41.70 60.87 29.04
C LYS A 335 -42.61 59.73 29.47
N ARG A 336 -42.25 58.47 29.17
CA ARG A 336 -43.00 57.29 29.64
C ARG A 336 -42.88 57.08 31.15
N LYS A 337 -41.71 57.33 31.75
CA LYS A 337 -41.54 57.26 33.22
C LYS A 337 -42.37 58.34 33.92
N GLU A 338 -42.44 59.55 33.38
CA GLU A 338 -43.29 60.61 33.92
C GLU A 338 -44.78 60.29 33.81
N HIS A 339 -45.22 59.77 32.65
CA HIS A 339 -46.61 59.32 32.47
C HIS A 339 -47.00 58.20 33.43
N ARG A 340 -46.08 57.27 33.72
CA ARG A 340 -46.32 56.19 34.69
C ARG A 340 -46.49 56.73 36.11
N LYS A 341 -45.63 57.68 36.52
CA LYS A 341 -45.76 58.38 37.83
C LYS A 341 -47.06 59.17 37.93
N LYS A 342 -47.53 59.77 36.84
CA LYS A 342 -48.80 60.50 36.80
C LYS A 342 -50.00 59.55 36.94
N ASN A 343 -50.00 58.44 36.20
CA ASN A 343 -51.05 57.42 36.31
C ASN A 343 -51.08 56.76 37.70
N GLU A 344 -49.94 56.59 38.38
CA GLU A 344 -49.91 56.09 39.76
C GLU A 344 -50.55 57.07 40.75
N ARG A 345 -50.31 58.38 40.59
CA ARG A 345 -50.99 59.42 41.38
C ARG A 345 -52.49 59.47 41.12
N ASP A 346 -52.89 59.41 39.85
CA ASP A 346 -54.31 59.45 39.47
C ASP A 346 -55.06 58.17 39.93
N ALA A 347 -54.38 57.02 40.01
CA ALA A 347 -54.93 55.78 40.56
C ALA A 347 -55.07 55.81 42.10
N GLU A 348 -54.17 56.48 42.83
CA GLU A 348 -54.33 56.74 44.26
C GLU A 348 -55.51 57.67 44.56
N ASP A 349 -55.70 58.72 43.75
CA ASP A 349 -56.82 59.64 43.90
C ASP A 349 -58.17 59.00 43.49
N ALA A 350 -58.18 58.09 42.52
CA ALA A 350 -59.37 57.31 42.15
C ALA A 350 -59.76 56.27 43.23
N LYS A 351 -58.78 55.65 43.92
CA LYS A 351 -59.05 54.79 45.09
C LYS A 351 -59.63 55.56 46.26
N LYS A 352 -59.22 56.82 46.49
CA LYS A 352 -59.84 57.70 47.49
C LYS A 352 -61.30 58.07 47.15
N LYS A 353 -61.64 58.25 45.87
CA LYS A 353 -63.02 58.56 45.44
C LYS A 353 -63.96 57.35 45.52
N LYS A 354 -63.51 56.13 45.18
CA LYS A 354 -64.34 54.90 45.33
C LYS A 354 -64.72 54.61 46.78
N ASN A 355 -63.84 54.88 47.75
CA ASN A 355 -64.17 54.77 49.18
C ASN A 355 -65.18 55.83 49.68
N GLY A 356 -65.45 56.88 48.89
CA GLY A 356 -66.43 57.92 49.24
C GLY A 356 -67.84 57.64 48.72
N GLU A 357 -67.97 56.98 47.56
CA GLU A 357 -69.26 56.69 46.93
C GLU A 357 -69.92 55.39 47.44
N GLU A 358 -69.14 54.41 47.91
CA GLU A 358 -69.65 53.19 48.57
C GLU A 358 -70.40 53.44 49.89
N LYS A 359 -70.39 54.66 50.44
CA LYS A 359 -71.25 55.05 51.58
C LYS A 359 -72.61 55.64 51.18
N LYS A 360 -72.82 56.00 49.92
CA LYS A 360 -74.12 56.57 49.47
C LYS A 360 -75.04 55.56 48.79
N VAL A 361 -74.52 54.39 48.44
CA VAL A 361 -75.30 53.23 47.97
C VAL A 361 -76.22 52.66 49.09
N ASP A 362 -76.05 53.06 50.34
CA ASP A 362 -76.84 52.56 51.50
C ASP A 362 -78.13 53.34 51.82
N ALA A 363 -78.59 54.29 51.01
CA ALA A 363 -79.85 55.03 51.26
C ALA A 363 -80.83 55.05 50.07
N ASP A 364 -80.70 54.10 49.15
CA ASP A 364 -81.79 53.62 48.30
C ASP A 364 -82.69 52.70 49.14
N ALA A 365 -83.53 53.26 50.04
CA ALA A 365 -84.46 52.46 50.83
C ALA A 365 -85.57 53.28 51.53
N ASP A 366 -86.13 54.33 50.93
CA ASP A 366 -87.44 54.77 51.43
C ASP A 366 -88.25 55.61 50.44
N LYS A 367 -89.47 55.13 50.17
CA LYS A 367 -90.62 55.87 49.63
C LYS A 367 -90.70 56.07 48.11
N LYS A 368 -90.94 54.95 47.43
CA LYS A 368 -92.11 54.81 46.54
C LYS A 368 -93.35 54.50 47.39
N LYS A 369 -94.35 55.39 47.41
CA LYS A 369 -95.79 55.07 47.50
C LYS A 369 -96.65 56.29 47.22
#